data_AF-A0A5N6ET47-F1
#
_entry.id   AF-A0A5N6ET47-F1
#
_cell.length_a   1.000
_cell.length_b   1.000
_cell.length_c   1.000
_cell.angle_alpha   90.00
_cell.angle_beta   90.00
_cell.angle_gamma   90.00
#
_symmetry.space_group_name_H-M   'P 1'
#
loop_
_entity.id
_entity.type
_entity.pdbx_description
1 polymer ?
#
loop_
_entity_poly.entity_id
_entity_poly.type
_entity_poly.pdbx_seq_one_letter_code
_entity_poly.pdbx_strand_id
1 'polypeptide(L)'
;MDDGGSRSRVATFFGGAALSVSQMGLNVPANALAGGFDMAATFPTYIDHCCGAYFTVLVSIACNPWKLVNTTPIFLAVLSSYSIVLGPMVGSMIASYFAVMRRKSKIEDLFPCHADAKGTYWYTYGVNWRAPVAWPWGMVPSLLGFVAHVDPSVAVPVGLTRIYYILLPHGHGN
;
A
#
# COMPACT_ATOMS: atom_id res chain seq x y z
N MET A 1 -26.45 -15.52 -26.96
CA MET A 1 -26.29 -14.35 -26.08
C MET A 1 -27.10 -13.27 -26.75
N ASP A 2 -28.32 -13.02 -26.26
CA ASP A 2 -29.29 -12.20 -27.00
C ASP A 2 -28.91 -10.72 -26.93
N ASP A 3 -28.36 -10.24 -28.03
CA ASP A 3 -27.96 -8.86 -28.27
C ASP A 3 -29.19 -7.94 -28.31
N GLY A 4 -29.35 -7.06 -27.33
CA GLY A 4 -30.24 -5.89 -27.42
C GLY A 4 -31.61 -5.96 -26.74
N GLY A 5 -31.96 -7.06 -26.05
CA GLY A 5 -33.23 -7.16 -25.33
C GLY A 5 -33.37 -6.14 -24.19
N SER A 6 -34.56 -5.55 -24.01
CA SER A 6 -34.87 -4.58 -22.94
C SER A 6 -34.42 -5.05 -21.54
N ARG A 7 -34.53 -6.36 -21.27
CA ARG A 7 -34.07 -6.99 -20.02
C ARG A 7 -32.55 -6.91 -19.82
N SER A 8 -31.76 -7.09 -20.88
CA SER A 8 -30.29 -7.02 -20.81
C SER A 8 -29.83 -5.58 -20.51
N ARG A 9 -30.44 -4.59 -21.16
CA ARG A 9 -30.13 -3.17 -20.93
C ARG A 9 -30.47 -2.72 -19.50
N VAL A 10 -31.58 -3.20 -18.96
CA VAL A 10 -31.99 -2.92 -17.59
C VAL A 10 -31.03 -3.60 -16.60
N ALA A 11 -30.63 -4.85 -16.85
CA ALA A 11 -29.64 -5.55 -16.03
C ALA A 11 -28.27 -4.84 -16.06
N THR A 12 -27.81 -4.36 -17.22
CA THR A 12 -26.58 -3.57 -17.32
C THR A 12 -26.69 -2.24 -16.59
N PHE A 13 -27.84 -1.57 -16.64
CA PHE A 13 -28.05 -0.31 -15.89
C PHE A 13 -27.99 -0.53 -14.38
N PHE A 14 -28.74 -1.50 -13.85
CA PHE A 14 -28.71 -1.81 -12.41
C PHE A 14 -27.34 -2.36 -11.97
N GLY A 15 -26.70 -3.20 -12.78
CA GLY A 15 -25.36 -3.69 -12.52
C GLY A 15 -24.31 -2.57 -12.49
N GLY A 16 -24.34 -1.67 -13.48
CA GLY A 16 -23.47 -0.50 -13.52
C GLY A 16 -23.71 0.48 -12.38
N ALA A 17 -24.98 0.70 -12.00
CA ALA A 17 -25.34 1.53 -10.85
C ALA A 17 -24.83 0.92 -9.54
N ALA A 18 -25.02 -0.39 -9.35
CA ALA A 18 -24.53 -1.11 -8.17
C ALA A 18 -22.99 -1.04 -8.07
N LEU A 19 -22.29 -1.27 -9.19
CA LEU A 19 -20.82 -1.17 -9.24
C LEU A 19 -20.33 0.26 -8.98
N SER A 20 -21.01 1.27 -9.53
CA SER A 20 -20.65 2.68 -9.32
C SER A 20 -20.81 3.08 -7.86
N VAL A 21 -21.93 2.73 -7.23
CA VAL A 21 -22.17 2.98 -5.80
C VAL A 21 -21.16 2.23 -4.94
N SER A 22 -20.87 0.96 -5.26
CA SER A 22 -19.86 0.17 -4.56
C SER A 22 -18.47 0.82 -4.64
N GLN A 23 -18.07 1.28 -5.84
CA GLN A 23 -16.77 1.88 -6.04
C GLN A 23 -16.62 3.22 -5.31
N MET A 24 -17.69 4.03 -5.25
CA MET A 24 -17.71 5.26 -4.44
C MET A 24 -17.60 4.92 -2.95
N GLY A 25 -18.35 3.91 -2.49
CA GLY A 25 -18.36 3.47 -1.10
C GLY A 25 -17.01 2.92 -0.61
N LEU A 26 -16.21 2.32 -1.50
CA LEU A 26 -14.87 1.82 -1.16
C LEU A 26 -13.79 2.89 -1.29
N ASN A 27 -13.82 3.73 -2.33
CA ASN A 27 -12.76 4.71 -2.57
C ASN A 27 -12.69 5.81 -1.51
N VAL A 28 -13.83 6.25 -0.98
CA VAL A 28 -13.87 7.30 0.05
C VAL A 28 -13.16 6.86 1.35
N PRO A 29 -13.53 5.74 1.99
CA PRO A 29 -12.84 5.28 3.18
C PRO A 29 -11.43 4.76 2.90
N ALA A 30 -11.22 4.02 1.81
CA ALA A 30 -9.92 3.40 1.55
C ALA A 30 -8.82 4.39 1.15
N ASN A 31 -9.16 5.45 0.40
CA ASN A 31 -8.15 6.38 -0.12
C ASN A 31 -8.21 7.76 0.55
N ALA A 32 -9.40 8.35 0.69
CA ALA A 32 -9.52 9.71 1.22
C ALA A 32 -9.42 9.76 2.75
N LEU A 33 -10.12 8.85 3.45
CA LEU A 33 -10.03 8.78 4.91
C LEU A 33 -8.67 8.25 5.38
N ALA A 34 -8.16 7.18 4.77
CA ALA A 34 -6.83 6.65 5.11
C ALA A 34 -5.73 7.69 4.93
N GLY A 35 -5.70 8.38 3.78
CA GLY A 35 -4.72 9.47 3.55
C GLY A 35 -4.91 10.65 4.52
N GLY A 36 -6.15 10.97 4.89
CA GLY A 36 -6.45 11.97 5.91
C GLY A 36 -5.89 11.60 7.30
N PHE A 37 -6.02 10.34 7.72
CA PHE A 37 -5.46 9.84 8.97
C PHE A 37 -3.93 9.83 8.97
N ASP A 38 -3.30 9.37 7.89
CA ASP A 38 -1.84 9.34 7.78
C ASP A 38 -1.23 10.75 7.88
N MET A 39 -1.89 11.74 7.28
CA MET A 39 -1.44 13.13 7.33
C MET A 39 -1.72 13.81 8.67
N ALA A 40 -2.87 13.53 9.29
CA ALA A 40 -3.19 14.01 10.64
C ALA A 40 -2.23 13.42 11.70
N ALA A 41 -1.80 12.17 11.52
CA ALA A 41 -0.80 11.54 12.40
C ALA A 41 0.61 12.16 12.25
N THR A 42 0.94 12.66 11.04
CA THR A 42 2.27 13.24 10.78
C THR A 42 2.38 14.68 11.29
N PHE A 43 1.31 15.48 11.17
CA PHE A 43 1.28 16.88 11.62
C PHE A 43 0.02 17.19 12.44
N PRO A 44 -0.07 16.68 13.68
CA PRO A 44 -1.29 16.75 14.49
C PRO A 44 -1.72 18.17 14.88
N THR A 45 -0.80 19.14 14.86
CA THR A 45 -1.08 20.53 15.23
C THR A 45 -1.58 21.39 14.06
N TYR A 46 -1.35 20.97 12.81
CA TYR A 46 -1.58 21.82 11.64
C TYR A 46 -2.61 21.27 10.65
N ILE A 47 -3.02 20.00 10.76
CA ILE A 47 -3.85 19.34 9.75
C ILE A 47 -5.05 18.64 10.40
N ASP A 48 -6.24 19.13 10.07
CA ASP A 48 -7.48 18.39 10.24
C ASP A 48 -7.62 17.28 9.19
N HIS A 49 -8.24 16.15 9.57
CA HIS A 49 -8.47 15.00 8.70
C HIS A 49 -9.12 15.38 7.35
N CYS A 50 -10.01 16.38 7.36
CA CYS A 50 -10.64 16.91 6.15
C CYS A 50 -9.66 17.66 5.24
N CYS A 51 -8.75 18.46 5.81
CA CYS A 51 -7.72 19.16 5.05
C CYS A 51 -6.73 18.17 4.42
N GLY A 52 -6.35 17.14 5.18
CA GLY A 52 -5.48 16.07 4.68
C GLY A 52 -6.11 15.26 3.54
N ALA A 53 -7.42 15.02 3.59
CA ALA A 53 -8.14 14.38 2.50
C ALA A 53 -8.11 15.21 1.20
N TYR A 54 -8.27 16.54 1.27
CA TYR A 54 -8.16 17.41 0.10
C TYR A 54 -6.78 17.36 -0.55
N PHE A 55 -5.71 17.37 0.24
CA PHE A 55 -4.35 17.25 -0.29
C PHE A 55 -4.11 15.88 -0.95
N THR A 56 -4.61 14.80 -0.35
CA THR A 56 -4.52 13.45 -0.93
C THR A 56 -5.21 13.38 -2.30
N VAL A 57 -6.37 14.03 -2.45
CA VAL A 57 -7.07 14.14 -3.74
C VAL A 57 -6.27 14.95 -4.75
N LEU A 58 -5.69 16.08 -4.35
CA LEU A 58 -4.86 16.91 -5.23
C LEU A 58 -3.64 16.15 -5.76
N VAL A 59 -2.94 15.43 -4.89
CA VAL A 59 -1.77 14.60 -5.28
C VAL A 59 -2.19 13.46 -6.20
N SER A 60 -3.33 12.81 -5.92
CA SER A 60 -3.86 11.74 -6.78
C SER A 60 -4.15 12.23 -8.21
N ILE A 61 -4.70 13.43 -8.37
CA ILE A 61 -4.94 14.05 -9.68
C ILE A 61 -3.60 14.38 -10.37
N ALA A 62 -2.63 14.92 -9.62
CA ALA A 62 -1.31 15.27 -10.16
C ALA A 62 -0.53 14.06 -10.72
N CYS A 63 -0.76 12.86 -10.16
CA CYS A 63 -0.19 11.61 -10.68
C CYS A 63 -0.68 11.22 -12.08
N ASN A 64 -1.63 11.97 -12.68
CA ASN A 64 -2.13 11.79 -14.05
C ASN A 64 -2.44 10.31 -14.37
N PRO A 65 -3.36 9.67 -13.63
CA PRO A 65 -3.57 8.22 -13.68
C PRO A 65 -3.92 7.71 -15.09
N TRP A 66 -4.52 8.56 -15.93
CA TRP A 66 -4.87 8.22 -17.31
C TRP A 66 -3.68 7.81 -18.17
N LYS A 67 -2.46 8.32 -17.93
CA LYS A 67 -1.29 7.86 -18.67
C LYS A 67 -0.92 6.41 -18.35
N LEU A 68 -1.24 5.92 -17.15
CA LEU A 68 -0.91 4.58 -16.70
C LEU A 68 -1.88 3.53 -17.28
N VAL A 69 -3.16 3.87 -17.42
CA VAL A 69 -4.20 2.94 -17.92
C VAL A 69 -4.07 2.67 -19.42
N ASN A 70 -3.44 3.59 -20.17
CA ASN A 70 -3.26 3.45 -21.62
C ASN A 70 -2.24 2.37 -22.02
N THR A 71 -1.48 1.79 -21.08
CA THR A 71 -0.47 0.78 -21.41
C THR A 71 -0.46 -0.36 -20.39
N THR A 72 -1.00 -1.51 -20.79
CA THR A 72 -1.10 -2.74 -19.99
C THR A 72 0.21 -3.17 -19.33
N PRO A 73 1.36 -3.28 -20.03
CA PRO A 73 2.59 -3.73 -19.36
C PRO A 73 3.10 -2.76 -18.28
N ILE A 74 2.89 -1.46 -18.47
CA ILE A 74 3.30 -0.43 -17.51
C ILE A 74 2.42 -0.50 -16.25
N PHE A 75 1.11 -0.71 -16.42
CA PHE A 75 0.18 -0.86 -15.31
C PHE A 75 0.52 -2.06 -14.42
N LEU A 76 0.80 -3.24 -15.01
CA LEU A 76 1.19 -4.43 -14.23
C LEU A 76 2.53 -4.25 -13.52
N ALA A 77 3.50 -3.59 -14.16
CA ALA A 77 4.78 -3.28 -13.54
C ALA A 77 4.62 -2.36 -12.32
N VAL A 78 3.81 -1.30 -12.41
CA VAL A 78 3.58 -0.39 -11.27
C VAL A 78 2.90 -1.11 -10.11
N LEU A 79 1.85 -1.90 -10.37
CA LEU A 79 1.17 -2.67 -9.31
C LEU A 79 2.12 -3.64 -8.61
N SER A 80 2.95 -4.35 -9.37
CA SER A 80 3.93 -5.29 -8.82
C SER A 80 4.98 -4.58 -7.98
N SER A 81 5.49 -3.44 -8.46
CA SER A 81 6.46 -2.63 -7.72
C SER A 81 5.90 -2.13 -6.37
N TYR A 82 4.63 -1.73 -6.34
CA TYR A 82 3.97 -1.26 -5.13
C TYR A 82 3.87 -2.35 -4.06
N SER A 83 3.50 -3.57 -4.44
CA SER A 83 3.44 -4.72 -3.50
C SER A 83 4.81 -5.07 -2.91
N ILE A 84 5.89 -4.90 -3.67
CA ILE A 84 7.26 -5.16 -3.21
C ILE A 84 7.74 -4.14 -2.18
N VAL A 85 7.28 -2.89 -2.31
CA VAL A 85 7.61 -1.81 -1.38
C VAL A 85 6.78 -1.93 -0.10
N LEU A 86 5.47 -2.19 -0.24
CA LEU A 86 4.56 -2.26 0.90
C LEU A 86 4.65 -3.57 1.69
N GLY A 87 4.90 -4.70 1.03
CA GLY A 87 5.01 -6.02 1.69
C GLY A 87 5.97 -6.02 2.88
N PRO A 88 7.25 -5.66 2.72
CA PRO A 88 8.21 -5.60 3.81
C PRO A 88 7.90 -4.49 4.82
N MET A 89 7.24 -3.40 4.41
CA MET A 89 6.79 -2.35 5.33
C MET A 89 5.78 -2.93 6.34
N VAL A 90 4.70 -3.55 5.85
CA VAL A 90 3.70 -4.21 6.69
C VAL A 90 4.32 -5.36 7.49
N GLY A 91 5.20 -6.15 6.88
CA GLY A 91 5.92 -7.24 7.55
C GLY A 91 6.76 -6.75 8.73
N SER A 92 7.49 -5.64 8.57
CA SER A 92 8.27 -5.03 9.64
C SER A 92 7.39 -4.49 10.78
N MET A 93 6.22 -3.94 10.46
CA MET A 93 5.24 -3.48 11.46
C MET A 93 4.69 -4.66 12.27
N ILE A 94 4.29 -5.74 11.60
CA ILE A 94 3.81 -6.97 12.27
C ILE A 94 4.92 -7.57 13.15
N ALA A 95 6.14 -7.69 12.62
CA ALA A 95 7.28 -8.20 13.38
C ALA A 95 7.56 -7.35 14.62
N SER A 96 7.49 -6.02 14.52
CA SER A 96 7.68 -5.13 15.66
C SER A 96 6.60 -5.34 16.74
N TYR A 97 5.35 -5.54 16.35
CA TYR A 97 4.24 -5.72 17.30
C TYR A 97 4.27 -7.09 17.99
N PHE A 98 4.53 -8.16 17.24
CA PHE A 98 4.53 -9.53 17.78
C PHE A 98 5.86 -9.92 18.44
N ALA A 99 7.00 -9.59 17.83
CA ALA A 99 8.31 -10.02 18.33
C ALA A 99 8.89 -9.06 19.38
N VAL A 100 8.81 -7.74 19.16
CA VAL A 100 9.39 -6.74 20.06
C VAL A 100 8.43 -6.37 21.18
N MET A 101 7.20 -5.96 20.83
CA MET A 101 6.22 -5.49 21.81
C MET A 101 5.43 -6.63 22.47
N ARG A 102 5.54 -7.87 21.95
CA ARG A 102 4.80 -9.05 22.44
C ARG A 102 3.30 -8.76 22.68
N ARG A 103 2.67 -8.03 21.76
CA ARG A 103 1.26 -7.58 21.81
C ARG A 103 0.92 -6.61 22.95
N LYS A 104 1.90 -6.05 23.65
CA LYS A 104 1.71 -5.05 24.70
C LYS A 104 2.21 -3.68 24.23
N SER A 105 1.29 -2.84 23.75
CA SER A 105 1.57 -1.44 23.44
C SER A 105 1.05 -0.55 24.56
N LYS A 106 1.93 0.28 25.13
CA LYS A 106 1.56 1.25 26.17
C LYS A 106 1.13 2.56 25.51
N ILE A 107 -0.17 2.83 25.47
CA ILE A 107 -0.78 3.98 24.77
C ILE A 107 -0.33 5.31 25.39
N GLU A 108 -0.16 5.33 26.72
CA GLU A 108 0.30 6.49 27.50
C GLU A 108 1.68 7.00 27.07
N ASP A 109 2.55 6.09 26.59
CA ASP A 109 3.90 6.43 26.14
C ASP A 109 3.95 6.74 24.62
N LEU A 110 2.87 6.49 23.88
CA LEU A 110 2.78 6.71 22.42
C LEU A 110 2.33 8.13 22.07
N PHE A 111 1.45 8.71 22.89
CA PHE A 111 1.04 10.12 22.80
C PHE A 111 1.51 10.87 24.04
N PRO A 112 2.82 11.20 24.16
CA PRO A 112 3.31 11.93 25.31
C PRO A 112 2.67 13.32 25.35
N CYS A 113 1.75 13.51 26.30
CA CYS A 113 1.07 14.79 26.54
C CYS A 113 2.02 15.87 27.11
N HIS A 114 3.28 15.52 27.41
CA HIS A 114 4.24 16.37 28.10
C HIS A 114 5.45 16.66 27.21
N ALA A 115 5.84 17.94 27.16
CA ALA A 115 6.95 18.48 26.36
C ALA A 115 8.36 17.93 26.74
N ASP A 116 8.46 17.14 27.82
CA ASP A 116 9.69 16.55 28.36
C ASP A 116 9.83 15.04 28.03
N ALA A 117 9.36 14.61 26.86
CA ALA A 117 9.10 13.21 26.53
C ALA A 117 10.36 12.31 26.42
N LYS A 118 10.91 11.87 27.55
CA LYS A 118 11.75 10.65 27.65
C LYS A 118 10.86 9.39 27.76
N GLY A 119 9.92 9.21 26.83
CA GLY A 119 9.06 8.02 26.79
C GLY A 119 9.82 6.77 26.34
N THR A 120 9.35 5.57 26.71
CA THR A 120 9.98 4.28 26.31
C THR A 120 10.12 4.11 24.78
N TYR A 121 9.28 4.81 24.00
CA TYR A 121 9.30 4.82 22.53
C TYR A 121 10.13 5.97 21.92
N TRP A 122 10.64 6.90 22.73
CA TRP A 122 11.64 7.88 22.32
C TRP A 122 13.00 7.19 22.26
N TYR A 123 13.26 6.50 21.14
CA TYR A 123 14.58 6.00 20.76
C TYR A 123 15.55 7.19 20.51
N THR A 124 16.65 7.01 19.77
CA THR A 124 17.60 8.09 19.48
C THR A 124 16.91 9.27 18.77
N TYR A 125 16.65 10.37 19.49
CA TYR A 125 15.92 11.54 18.97
C TYR A 125 14.49 11.26 18.46
N GLY A 126 13.83 10.20 18.94
CA GLY A 126 12.47 9.83 18.53
C GLY A 126 12.38 8.92 17.29
N VAL A 127 13.52 8.50 16.71
CA VAL A 127 13.55 7.59 15.55
C VAL A 127 14.27 6.29 15.88
N ASN A 128 13.59 5.16 15.68
CA ASN A 128 14.20 3.84 15.77
C ASN A 128 14.90 3.50 14.45
N TRP A 129 16.21 3.74 14.36
CA TRP A 129 17.05 3.46 13.18
C TRP A 129 17.01 2.01 12.69
N ARG A 130 16.60 1.05 13.53
CA ARG A 130 16.51 -0.36 13.13
C ARG A 130 15.37 -0.62 12.15
N ALA A 131 14.28 0.15 12.22
CA ALA A 131 13.13 0.02 11.32
C ALA A 131 13.42 0.48 9.87
N PRO A 132 13.95 1.70 9.62
CA PRO A 132 14.30 2.14 8.27
C PRO A 132 15.52 1.42 7.70
N VAL A 133 16.32 0.74 8.53
CA VAL A 133 17.38 -0.15 8.05
C VAL A 133 16.80 -1.53 7.69
N ALA A 134 15.94 -2.13 8.52
CA ALA A 134 15.34 -3.44 8.22
C ALA A 134 14.45 -3.43 6.96
N TRP A 135 13.77 -2.31 6.68
CA TRP A 135 12.90 -2.16 5.52
C TRP A 135 13.62 -2.37 4.16
N PRO A 136 14.73 -1.67 3.82
CA PRO A 136 15.46 -1.91 2.60
C PRO A 136 16.08 -3.32 2.56
N TRP A 137 16.51 -3.89 3.68
CA TRP A 137 16.98 -5.30 3.70
C TRP A 137 15.88 -6.30 3.31
N GLY A 138 14.61 -6.04 3.66
CA GLY A 138 13.46 -6.84 3.20
C GLY A 138 13.05 -6.55 1.75
N MET A 139 13.27 -5.33 1.27
CA MET A 139 12.95 -4.93 -0.12
C MET A 139 13.99 -5.38 -1.13
N VAL A 140 15.29 -5.31 -0.82
CA VAL A 140 16.40 -5.60 -1.74
C VAL A 140 16.26 -6.95 -2.46
N PRO A 141 15.99 -8.09 -1.79
CA PRO A 141 15.79 -9.35 -2.50
C PRO A 141 14.54 -9.31 -3.38
N SER A 142 13.43 -8.74 -2.90
CA SER A 142 12.18 -8.64 -3.65
C SER A 142 12.29 -7.73 -4.90
N LEU A 143 13.11 -6.67 -4.80
CA LEU A 143 13.39 -5.73 -5.89
C LEU A 143 14.29 -6.36 -6.97
N LEU A 144 15.31 -7.11 -6.57
CA LEU A 144 16.17 -7.85 -7.51
C LEU A 144 15.38 -8.90 -8.30
N GLY A 145 14.38 -9.55 -7.68
CA GLY A 145 13.48 -10.49 -8.36
C GLY A 145 12.53 -9.82 -9.37
N PHE A 146 12.09 -8.58 -9.11
CA PHE A 146 11.24 -7.82 -10.03
C PHE A 146 12.00 -7.26 -11.22
N VAL A 147 13.24 -6.80 -11.02
CA VAL A 147 14.12 -6.38 -12.13
C VAL A 147 14.37 -7.55 -13.09
N ALA A 148 14.57 -8.77 -12.58
CA ALA A 148 14.69 -9.98 -13.41
C ALA A 148 13.40 -10.35 -14.18
N HIS A 149 12.24 -9.89 -13.72
CA HIS A 149 10.94 -10.15 -14.35
C HIS A 149 10.60 -9.11 -15.42
N VAL A 150 11.05 -7.87 -15.25
CA VAL A 150 10.82 -6.76 -16.19
C VAL A 150 11.88 -6.72 -17.29
N ASP A 151 13.11 -7.18 -17.03
CA ASP A 151 14.21 -7.16 -17.99
C ASP A 151 14.93 -8.53 -18.03
N PRO A 152 14.67 -9.39 -19.04
CA PRO A 152 15.26 -10.73 -19.14
C PRO A 152 16.75 -10.71 -19.55
N SER A 153 17.36 -9.53 -19.71
CA SER A 153 18.75 -9.35 -20.11
C SER A 153 19.75 -9.43 -18.93
N VAL A 154 19.26 -9.39 -17.69
CA VAL A 154 20.11 -9.43 -16.48
C VAL A 154 20.05 -10.82 -15.84
N ALA A 155 21.18 -11.53 -15.83
CA ALA A 155 21.31 -12.84 -15.23
C ALA A 155 21.19 -12.76 -13.69
N VAL A 156 20.06 -13.20 -13.14
CA VAL A 156 19.82 -13.27 -11.69
C VAL A 156 19.73 -14.73 -11.23
N PRO A 157 20.26 -15.09 -10.05
CA PRO A 157 20.29 -16.48 -9.58
C PRO A 157 18.90 -17.10 -9.40
N VAL A 158 18.76 -18.35 -9.84
CA VAL A 158 17.52 -19.18 -9.87
C VAL A 158 16.74 -19.24 -8.53
N GLY A 159 17.41 -18.98 -7.40
CA GLY A 159 16.79 -18.97 -6.07
C GLY A 159 15.80 -17.81 -5.85
N LEU A 160 16.05 -16.65 -6.45
CA LEU A 160 15.17 -15.48 -6.31
C LEU A 160 13.91 -15.58 -7.18
N THR A 161 14.02 -16.22 -8.34
CA THR A 161 12.87 -16.50 -9.22
C THR A 161 11.88 -17.44 -8.51
N ARG A 162 12.36 -18.44 -7.75
CA ARG A 162 11.50 -19.34 -6.95
C ARG A 162 10.75 -18.64 -5.82
N ILE A 163 11.34 -17.64 -5.17
CA ILE A 163 10.66 -16.87 -4.12
C ILE A 163 9.52 -16.04 -4.71
N TYR A 164 9.73 -15.46 -5.91
CA TYR A 164 8.69 -14.75 -6.66
C TYR A 164 7.52 -15.68 -7.05
N TYR A 165 7.81 -16.91 -7.49
CA TYR A 165 6.77 -17.91 -7.81
C TYR A 165 6.01 -18.46 -6.59
N ILE A 166 6.59 -18.43 -5.38
CA ILE A 166 5.90 -18.86 -4.15
C ILE A 166 4.92 -17.79 -3.65
N LEU A 167 5.25 -16.51 -3.86
CA LEU A 167 4.40 -15.37 -3.48
C LEU A 167 3.20 -15.17 -4.42
N LEU A 168 3.29 -15.68 -5.65
CA LEU A 168 2.23 -15.60 -6.65
C LEU A 168 1.64 -17.02 -6.83
N PRO A 169 0.48 -17.36 -6.25
CA PRO A 169 -0.15 -18.66 -6.44
C PRO A 169 -0.77 -18.73 -7.84
N HIS A 170 0.04 -18.68 -8.90
CA HIS A 170 -0.38 -19.12 -10.21
C HIS A 170 -0.36 -20.64 -10.22
N GLY A 171 -1.56 -21.22 -10.29
CA GLY A 171 -1.74 -22.65 -10.52
C GLY A 171 -0.99 -23.06 -11.78
N HIS A 172 -0.02 -23.95 -11.61
CA HIS A 172 0.50 -24.78 -12.68
C HIS A 172 -0.66 -25.64 -13.21
N GLY A 173 -1.16 -25.29 -14.39
CA GLY A 173 -1.99 -26.16 -15.23
C GLY A 173 -1.29 -26.28 -16.57
N ASN A 174 -0.86 -27.50 -16.89
CA ASN A 174 -0.24 -27.90 -18.15
C ASN A 174 -1.09 -27.55 -19.37
#